data_AF-A0A526YHA2-F1
#
_entry.id   AF-A0A526YHA2-F1
#
_cell.length_a   1.000
_cell.length_b   1.000
_cell.length_c   1.000
_cell.angle_alpha   90.00
_cell.angle_beta   90.00
_cell.angle_gamma   90.00
#
_symmetry.space_group_name_H-M   'P 1'
#
loop_
_entity.id
_entity.type
_entity.pdbx_description
1 polymer ?
#
loop_
_entity_poly.entity_id
_entity_poly.type
_entity_poly.pdbx_seq_one_letter_code
_entity_poly.pdbx_strand_id
1 'polypeptide(L)'
;PAMTGAGMRAVVVVRNGRVIAERYGAGFTEKTPLLGWSMTKTVNAAIVGTVVKDGKMVMTNQGLFGPWKADGRAAISLADMMAMSSGLEFNEDYGDVTDVTRMLYLEPDMAGFAGSKPLTGEVGKVFSYSSGTAAMLSRLWQDAVGDKDKALAWPRIALFDPLGMQSAVLETDEHGTFVGSSYLYATARDWARFGQFLLQDGVWNGQEVLPAGFVAWMREAATAS
;
A
#
# COMPACT_ATOMS: atom_id res chain seq x y z
N PRO A 1 22.35 -20.76 15.12
CA PRO A 1 22.86 -19.82 16.15
C PRO A 1 22.60 -18.37 15.71
N ALA A 2 21.67 -17.70 16.37
CA ALA A 2 20.41 -17.31 15.72
C ALA A 2 20.59 -16.08 14.82
N MET A 3 20.62 -16.28 13.49
CA MET A 3 20.54 -15.18 12.49
C MET A 3 19.21 -14.41 12.55
N THR A 4 18.40 -14.62 13.58
CA THR A 4 17.04 -14.13 13.73
C THR A 4 16.88 -13.66 15.18
N GLY A 5 16.56 -12.38 15.37
CA GLY A 5 16.43 -11.76 16.69
C GLY A 5 15.21 -12.20 17.49
N ALA A 6 15.10 -11.69 18.71
CA ALA A 6 13.92 -11.89 19.56
C ALA A 6 12.66 -11.37 18.87
N GLY A 7 11.54 -12.08 19.02
CA GLY A 7 10.25 -11.71 18.40
C GLY A 7 10.11 -12.07 16.91
N MET A 8 11.11 -12.69 16.28
CA MET A 8 10.97 -13.19 14.90
C MET A 8 9.81 -14.19 14.78
N ARG A 9 8.90 -13.95 13.85
CA ARG A 9 7.76 -14.83 13.54
C ARG A 9 8.01 -15.72 12.32
N ALA A 10 8.56 -15.16 11.25
CA ALA A 10 8.93 -15.91 10.06
C ALA A 10 10.08 -15.23 9.30
N VAL A 11 10.90 -16.05 8.63
CA VAL A 11 11.90 -15.65 7.64
C VAL A 11 11.77 -16.61 6.46
N VAL A 12 11.72 -16.07 5.24
CA VAL A 12 11.74 -16.84 3.99
C VAL A 12 12.77 -16.18 3.08
N VAL A 13 13.72 -16.97 2.56
CA VAL A 13 14.76 -16.52 1.64
C VAL A 13 14.53 -17.18 0.29
N VAL A 14 14.35 -16.35 -0.74
CA VAL A 14 14.16 -16.77 -2.13
C VAL A 14 15.40 -16.43 -2.94
N ARG A 15 15.84 -17.36 -3.78
CA ARG A 15 16.90 -17.14 -4.77
C ARG A 15 16.50 -17.79 -6.09
N ASN A 16 16.56 -17.01 -7.17
CA ASN A 16 16.19 -17.46 -8.53
C ASN A 16 14.79 -18.11 -8.56
N GLY A 17 13.81 -17.48 -7.90
CA GLY A 17 12.42 -17.98 -7.83
C GLY A 17 12.20 -19.22 -6.96
N ARG A 18 13.20 -19.67 -6.19
CA ARG A 18 13.08 -20.84 -5.31
C ARG A 18 13.35 -20.47 -3.85
N VAL A 19 12.54 -21.00 -2.94
CA VAL A 19 12.80 -20.91 -1.49
C VAL A 19 14.05 -21.74 -1.19
N ILE A 20 15.10 -21.11 -0.65
CA ILE A 20 16.35 -21.79 -0.28
C ILE A 20 16.54 -21.91 1.24
N ALA A 21 15.79 -21.13 2.01
CA ALA A 21 15.74 -21.22 3.47
C ALA A 21 14.43 -20.65 3.98
N GLU A 22 13.89 -21.25 5.03
CA GLU A 22 12.78 -20.68 5.80
C GLU A 22 12.91 -21.07 7.27
N ARG A 23 12.44 -20.19 8.15
CA ARG A 23 12.42 -20.41 9.60
C ARG A 23 11.22 -19.73 10.21
N TYR A 24 10.57 -20.39 11.15
CA TYR A 24 9.39 -19.89 11.85
C TYR A 24 9.64 -19.83 13.36
N GLY A 25 9.08 -18.82 14.01
CA GLY A 25 9.10 -18.66 15.46
C GLY A 25 8.17 -19.65 16.17
N ALA A 26 8.32 -19.80 17.49
CA ALA A 26 7.44 -20.66 18.27
C ALA A 26 5.97 -20.24 18.13
N GLY A 27 5.09 -21.19 17.78
CA GLY A 27 3.66 -20.93 17.55
C GLY A 27 3.32 -20.42 16.14
N PHE A 28 4.30 -20.20 15.28
CA PHE A 28 4.12 -19.78 13.89
C PHE A 28 4.51 -20.90 12.92
N THR A 29 3.84 -20.95 11.78
CA THR A 29 4.09 -21.95 10.72
C THR A 29 4.09 -21.29 9.34
N GLU A 30 4.42 -22.05 8.31
CA GLU A 30 4.31 -21.62 6.91
C GLU A 30 2.89 -21.24 6.48
N LYS A 31 1.87 -21.66 7.26
CA LYS A 31 0.45 -21.39 7.03
C LYS A 31 -0.08 -20.20 7.82
N THR A 32 0.71 -19.62 8.72
CA THR A 32 0.24 -18.51 9.57
C THR A 32 0.28 -17.19 8.81
N PRO A 33 -0.87 -16.52 8.59
CA PRO A 33 -0.87 -15.16 8.05
C PRO A 33 -0.26 -14.18 9.07
N LEU A 34 0.57 -13.28 8.58
CA LEU A 34 1.25 -12.25 9.37
C LEU A 34 0.81 -10.87 8.90
N LEU A 35 0.48 -10.01 9.85
CA LEU A 35 0.18 -8.61 9.62
C LEU A 35 1.41 -7.88 9.03
N GLY A 36 1.23 -7.26 7.87
CA GLY A 36 2.29 -6.58 7.13
C GLY A 36 2.65 -5.20 7.64
N TRP A 37 1.76 -4.53 8.38
CA TRP A 37 1.92 -3.12 8.74
C TRP A 37 2.29 -2.31 7.49
N SER A 38 3.33 -1.47 7.56
CA SER A 38 3.77 -0.62 6.46
C SER A 38 4.24 -1.35 5.21
N MET A 39 4.53 -2.65 5.25
CA MET A 39 4.76 -3.43 4.01
C MET A 39 3.52 -3.43 3.10
N THR A 40 2.33 -3.28 3.70
CA THR A 40 1.06 -3.15 2.98
C THR A 40 1.06 -1.97 2.00
N LYS A 41 1.78 -0.88 2.30
CA LYS A 41 1.83 0.30 1.44
C LYS A 41 2.41 -0.01 0.06
N THR A 42 3.41 -0.89 0.00
CA THR A 42 4.00 -1.33 -1.27
C THR A 42 3.02 -2.18 -2.08
N VAL A 43 2.22 -3.01 -1.42
CA VAL A 43 1.14 -3.77 -2.07
C VAL A 43 0.04 -2.83 -2.55
N ASN A 44 -0.32 -1.82 -1.76
CA ASN A 44 -1.28 -0.80 -2.15
C ASN A 44 -0.79 -0.02 -3.39
N ALA A 45 0.49 0.34 -3.45
CA ALA A 45 1.10 0.96 -4.63
C ALA A 45 1.02 0.05 -5.87
N ALA A 46 1.23 -1.26 -5.72
CA ALA A 46 1.03 -2.21 -6.81
C ALA A 46 -0.45 -2.29 -7.24
N ILE A 47 -1.40 -2.25 -6.30
CA ILE A 47 -2.83 -2.18 -6.62
C ILE A 47 -3.15 -0.91 -7.42
N VAL A 48 -2.64 0.26 -7.03
CA VAL A 48 -2.75 1.49 -7.83
C VAL A 48 -2.18 1.26 -9.25
N GLY A 49 -1.03 0.62 -9.36
CA GLY A 49 -0.44 0.24 -10.65
C GLY A 49 -1.37 -0.63 -11.51
N THR A 50 -2.09 -1.58 -10.93
CA THR A 50 -3.10 -2.38 -11.67
C THR A 50 -4.27 -1.55 -12.17
N VAL A 51 -4.72 -0.54 -11.39
CA VAL A 51 -5.81 0.36 -11.79
C VAL A 51 -5.36 1.36 -12.86
N VAL A 52 -4.09 1.80 -12.81
CA VAL A 52 -3.45 2.58 -13.88
C VAL A 52 -3.33 1.75 -15.16
N LYS A 53 -2.95 0.48 -15.05
CA LYS A 53 -2.91 -0.44 -16.20
C LYS A 53 -4.27 -0.60 -16.86
N ASP A 54 -5.34 -0.62 -16.07
CA ASP A 54 -6.73 -0.68 -16.54
C ASP A 54 -7.24 0.66 -17.11
N GLY A 55 -6.39 1.69 -17.18
CA GLY A 55 -6.72 3.00 -17.76
C GLY A 55 -7.66 3.86 -16.89
N LYS A 56 -7.88 3.48 -15.64
CA LYS A 56 -8.79 4.17 -14.71
C LYS A 56 -8.12 5.29 -13.91
N MET A 57 -6.79 5.30 -13.85
CA MET A 57 -6.01 6.30 -13.14
C MET A 57 -4.75 6.67 -13.93
N VAL A 58 -4.27 7.90 -13.72
CA VAL A 58 -2.99 8.38 -14.25
C VAL A 58 -2.23 9.09 -13.14
N MET A 59 -0.90 8.93 -13.09
CA MET A 59 -0.04 9.52 -12.05
C MET A 59 -0.14 11.05 -11.97
N THR A 60 -0.46 11.71 -13.08
CA THR A 60 -0.64 13.16 -13.17
C THR A 60 -2.03 13.64 -12.75
N ASN A 61 -2.95 12.75 -12.36
CA ASN A 61 -4.28 13.16 -11.90
C ASN A 61 -4.16 14.08 -10.68
N GLN A 62 -4.90 15.18 -10.70
CA GLN A 62 -5.01 16.20 -9.65
C GLN A 62 -6.48 16.40 -9.27
N GLY A 63 -6.74 17.24 -8.25
CA GLY A 63 -8.11 17.44 -7.76
C GLY A 63 -8.74 16.13 -7.27
N LEU A 64 -7.91 15.30 -6.63
CA LEU A 64 -8.15 13.89 -6.30
C LEU A 64 -9.41 13.66 -5.46
N PHE A 65 -9.79 14.64 -4.65
CA PHE A 65 -10.98 14.60 -3.81
C PHE A 65 -11.87 15.82 -4.08
N GLY A 66 -13.19 15.63 -4.03
CA GLY A 66 -14.16 16.70 -4.23
C GLY A 66 -13.90 17.95 -3.39
N PRO A 67 -13.74 17.83 -2.05
CA PRO A 67 -13.47 18.96 -1.16
C PRO A 67 -12.17 19.72 -1.47
N TRP A 68 -11.17 19.06 -2.06
CA TRP A 68 -9.86 19.68 -2.33
C TRP A 68 -9.91 20.65 -3.51
N LYS A 69 -10.90 20.52 -4.40
CA LYS A 69 -11.04 21.39 -5.58
C LYS A 69 -11.22 22.87 -5.23
N ALA A 70 -11.54 23.19 -3.98
CA ALA A 70 -11.75 24.55 -3.49
C ALA A 70 -10.51 25.18 -2.83
N ASP A 71 -9.40 24.46 -2.67
CA ASP A 71 -8.19 24.98 -2.01
C ASP A 71 -6.88 24.44 -2.61
N GLY A 72 -5.75 24.77 -1.97
CA GLY A 72 -4.40 24.41 -2.43
C GLY A 72 -4.17 22.91 -2.60
N ARG A 73 -4.95 22.05 -1.94
CA ARG A 73 -4.86 20.59 -2.07
C ARG A 73 -5.26 20.11 -3.47
N ALA A 74 -5.97 20.92 -4.26
CA ALA A 74 -6.27 20.62 -5.65
C ALA A 74 -5.01 20.33 -6.49
N ALA A 75 -3.86 20.91 -6.13
CA ALA A 75 -2.59 20.74 -6.84
C ALA A 75 -1.88 19.41 -6.55
N ILE A 76 -2.27 18.69 -5.49
CA ILE A 76 -1.67 17.41 -5.13
C ILE A 76 -1.99 16.39 -6.23
N SER A 77 -0.95 15.86 -6.86
CA SER A 77 -1.08 14.80 -7.85
C SER A 77 -1.09 13.41 -7.23
N LEU A 78 -1.55 12.40 -7.98
CA LEU A 78 -1.43 11.01 -7.57
C LEU A 78 0.04 10.60 -7.36
N ALA A 79 0.96 11.11 -8.18
CA ALA A 79 2.40 10.89 -8.00
C ALA A 79 2.91 11.47 -6.67
N ASP A 80 2.46 12.66 -6.27
CA ASP A 80 2.85 13.26 -4.99
C ASP A 80 2.38 12.41 -3.80
N MET A 81 1.15 11.87 -3.88
CA MET A 81 0.61 10.93 -2.88
C MET A 81 1.45 9.65 -2.80
N MET A 82 1.78 9.05 -3.95
CA MET A 82 2.58 7.83 -4.02
C MET A 82 4.01 8.03 -3.52
N ALA A 83 4.55 9.24 -3.66
CA ALA A 83 5.86 9.65 -3.17
C ALA A 83 5.85 10.16 -1.71
N MET A 84 4.69 10.16 -1.03
CA MET A 84 4.52 10.73 0.31
C MET A 84 5.00 12.19 0.41
N SER A 85 4.64 13.00 -0.58
CA SER A 85 5.04 14.40 -0.71
C SER A 85 3.84 15.33 -0.92
N SER A 86 2.68 14.95 -0.38
CA SER A 86 1.42 15.69 -0.53
C SER A 86 1.43 17.05 0.18
N GLY A 87 2.32 17.26 1.15
CA GLY A 87 2.34 18.46 2.00
C GLY A 87 1.24 18.50 3.06
N LEU A 88 0.41 17.46 3.18
CA LEU A 88 -0.60 17.37 4.23
C LEU A 88 0.05 17.16 5.60
N GLU A 89 -0.52 17.82 6.61
CA GLU A 89 -0.16 17.55 8.00
C GLU A 89 -0.62 16.14 8.39
N PHE A 90 0.28 15.34 8.95
CA PHE A 90 -0.07 14.04 9.53
C PHE A 90 0.96 13.64 10.58
N ASN A 91 0.52 13.52 11.84
CA ASN A 91 1.39 13.07 12.93
C ASN A 91 1.50 11.52 12.95
N GLU A 92 2.67 11.01 12.53
CA GLU A 92 2.98 9.57 12.48
C GLU A 92 3.75 9.05 13.72
N ASP A 93 3.73 9.77 14.84
CA ASP A 93 4.35 9.27 16.09
C ASP A 93 3.45 8.20 16.74
N TYR A 94 4.03 7.05 17.10
CA TYR A 94 3.32 5.92 17.73
C TYR A 94 3.40 5.91 19.27
N GLY A 95 4.02 6.93 19.88
CA GLY A 95 4.19 7.03 21.33
C GLY A 95 2.93 7.44 22.11
N ASP A 96 2.02 8.18 21.47
CA ASP A 96 0.82 8.77 22.08
C ASP A 96 -0.43 8.62 21.19
N VAL A 97 -1.56 9.22 21.60
CA VAL A 97 -2.73 9.40 20.71
C VAL A 97 -2.43 10.50 19.71
N THR A 98 -1.98 10.09 18.53
CA THR A 98 -1.58 10.92 17.40
C THR A 98 -2.49 10.64 16.21
N ASP A 99 -2.23 11.26 15.05
CA ASP A 99 -3.06 11.04 13.88
C ASP A 99 -3.03 9.60 13.42
N VAL A 100 -1.88 8.93 13.45
CA VAL A 100 -1.78 7.53 13.02
C VAL A 100 -2.51 6.57 13.97
N THR A 101 -2.35 6.72 15.28
CA THR A 101 -3.00 5.83 16.26
C THR A 101 -4.50 6.13 16.37
N ARG A 102 -4.89 7.41 16.31
CA ARG A 102 -6.30 7.82 16.24
C ARG A 102 -6.96 7.28 14.98
N MET A 103 -6.36 7.47 13.80
CA MET A 103 -6.91 6.98 12.53
C MET A 103 -7.11 5.46 12.57
N LEU A 104 -6.10 4.69 13.00
CA LEU A 104 -6.16 3.23 12.94
C LEU A 104 -7.12 2.59 13.94
N TYR A 105 -7.42 3.26 15.06
CA TYR A 105 -8.14 2.64 16.18
C TYR A 105 -9.43 3.35 16.58
N LEU A 106 -9.65 4.61 16.17
CA LEU A 106 -10.77 5.43 16.63
C LEU A 106 -11.61 6.03 15.50
N GLU A 107 -11.11 6.06 14.26
CA GLU A 107 -11.81 6.69 13.14
C GLU A 107 -12.48 5.64 12.23
N PRO A 108 -13.80 5.75 11.99
CA PRO A 108 -14.53 4.80 11.14
C PRO A 108 -14.26 5.02 9.64
N ASP A 109 -13.91 6.24 9.23
CA ASP A 109 -13.48 6.61 7.88
C ASP A 109 -12.03 7.10 7.92
N MET A 110 -11.09 6.17 7.74
CA MET A 110 -9.66 6.48 7.87
C MET A 110 -9.18 7.41 6.76
N ALA A 111 -9.66 7.20 5.53
CA ALA A 111 -9.32 8.03 4.39
C ALA A 111 -9.95 9.43 4.50
N GLY A 112 -11.18 9.53 4.99
CA GLY A 112 -11.83 10.82 5.26
C GLY A 112 -11.12 11.61 6.35
N PHE A 113 -10.75 10.96 7.46
CA PHE A 113 -9.95 11.58 8.52
C PHE A 113 -8.64 12.14 7.97
N ALA A 114 -7.86 11.33 7.25
CA ALA A 114 -6.60 11.76 6.66
C ALA A 114 -6.80 12.88 5.60
N GLY A 115 -7.84 12.76 4.76
CA GLY A 115 -8.14 13.76 3.73
C GLY A 115 -8.65 15.09 4.27
N SER A 116 -9.12 15.13 5.51
CA SER A 116 -9.55 16.35 6.21
C SER A 116 -8.38 17.22 6.69
N LYS A 117 -7.17 16.66 6.75
CA LYS A 117 -5.98 17.35 7.25
C LYS A 117 -5.64 18.58 6.42
N PRO A 118 -5.13 19.65 7.06
CA PRO A 118 -4.74 20.86 6.36
C PRO A 118 -3.49 20.64 5.51
N LEU A 119 -3.38 21.41 4.44
CA LEU A 119 -2.13 21.54 3.68
C LEU A 119 -1.22 22.52 4.42
N THR A 120 -0.10 22.04 4.92
CA THR A 120 0.87 22.85 5.69
C THR A 120 2.25 22.93 5.04
N GLY A 121 2.57 21.96 4.18
CA GLY A 121 3.82 21.93 3.40
C GLY A 121 3.61 22.26 1.92
N GLU A 122 4.71 22.49 1.22
CA GLU A 122 4.73 22.64 -0.23
C GLU A 122 4.58 21.27 -0.91
N VAL A 123 3.59 21.16 -1.81
CA VAL A 123 3.31 19.94 -2.59
C VAL A 123 4.53 19.54 -3.42
N GLY A 124 4.93 18.28 -3.33
CA GLY A 124 6.02 17.69 -4.10
C GLY A 124 7.42 18.14 -3.67
N LYS A 125 7.57 18.90 -2.58
CA LYS A 125 8.86 19.46 -2.14
C LYS A 125 9.45 18.81 -0.90
N VAL A 126 8.62 18.26 -0.02
CA VAL A 126 9.07 17.69 1.26
C VAL A 126 8.46 16.31 1.43
N PHE A 127 9.32 15.31 1.66
CA PHE A 127 8.88 13.99 2.06
C PHE A 127 8.30 14.04 3.48
N SER A 128 7.09 13.52 3.63
CA SER A 128 6.40 13.37 4.91
C SER A 128 5.75 11.99 4.96
N TYR A 129 6.39 11.08 5.69
CA TYR A 129 5.88 9.71 5.80
C TYR A 129 4.50 9.69 6.47
N SER A 130 3.50 9.11 5.80
CA SER A 130 2.10 9.19 6.23
C SER A 130 1.31 7.91 5.92
N SER A 131 0.83 7.24 6.96
CA SER A 131 -0.17 6.16 6.83
C SER A 131 -1.53 6.68 6.37
N GLY A 132 -1.88 7.93 6.70
CA GLY A 132 -3.08 8.57 6.19
C GLY A 132 -3.08 8.69 4.66
N THR A 133 -1.97 9.13 4.09
CA THR A 133 -1.78 9.21 2.63
C THR A 133 -1.99 7.83 1.97
N ALA A 134 -1.49 6.76 2.60
CA ALA A 134 -1.70 5.40 2.09
C ALA A 134 -3.16 4.92 2.20
N ALA A 135 -3.90 5.28 3.25
CA ALA A 135 -5.34 4.98 3.35
C ALA A 135 -6.14 5.74 2.27
N MET A 136 -5.77 6.99 2.01
CA MET A 136 -6.37 7.81 0.96
C MET A 136 -6.12 7.26 -0.44
N LEU A 137 -4.91 6.74 -0.72
CA LEU A 137 -4.63 6.03 -1.96
C LEU A 137 -5.58 4.84 -2.16
N SER A 138 -5.93 4.12 -1.09
CA SER A 138 -6.94 3.07 -1.16
C SER A 138 -8.32 3.57 -1.57
N ARG A 139 -8.79 4.66 -0.97
CA ARG A 139 -10.05 5.29 -1.37
C ARG A 139 -10.02 5.66 -2.86
N LEU A 140 -8.95 6.32 -3.31
CA LEU A 140 -8.84 6.79 -4.70
C LEU A 140 -8.92 5.66 -5.73
N TRP A 141 -8.19 4.56 -5.52
CA TRP A 141 -8.23 3.48 -6.51
C TRP A 141 -9.57 2.71 -6.45
N GLN A 142 -10.21 2.58 -5.28
CA GLN A 142 -11.54 1.99 -5.19
C GLN A 142 -12.58 2.85 -5.92
N ASP A 143 -12.53 4.18 -5.73
CA ASP A 143 -13.42 5.13 -6.41
C ASP A 143 -13.21 5.09 -7.94
N ALA A 144 -11.97 4.90 -8.41
CA ALA A 144 -11.66 4.76 -9.83
C ALA A 144 -12.13 3.42 -10.43
N VAL A 145 -12.15 2.34 -9.64
CA VAL A 145 -12.82 1.08 -10.02
C VAL A 145 -14.32 1.31 -10.15
N GLY A 146 -14.90 2.12 -9.25
CA GLY A 146 -16.25 2.65 -9.31
C GLY A 146 -17.24 1.82 -8.50
N ASP A 147 -17.63 0.66 -9.03
CA ASP A 147 -18.56 -0.24 -8.36
C ASP A 147 -17.95 -0.82 -7.08
N LYS A 148 -18.68 -0.74 -5.95
CA LYS A 148 -18.17 -1.13 -4.63
C LYS A 148 -17.77 -2.61 -4.56
N ASP A 149 -18.58 -3.50 -5.11
CA ASP A 149 -18.30 -4.94 -5.06
C ASP A 149 -17.11 -5.29 -5.95
N LYS A 150 -16.98 -4.63 -7.12
CA LYS A 150 -15.79 -4.76 -7.97
C LYS A 150 -14.54 -4.21 -7.28
N ALA A 151 -14.64 -3.09 -6.59
CA ALA A 151 -13.53 -2.48 -5.87
C ALA A 151 -13.06 -3.39 -4.72
N LEU A 152 -13.98 -3.99 -3.96
CA LEU A 152 -13.66 -4.96 -2.91
C LEU A 152 -13.04 -6.26 -3.46
N ALA A 153 -13.47 -6.71 -4.64
CA ALA A 153 -12.87 -7.86 -5.31
C ALA A 153 -11.51 -7.54 -5.96
N TRP A 154 -11.22 -6.27 -6.24
CA TRP A 154 -10.09 -5.84 -7.06
C TRP A 154 -8.72 -6.37 -6.59
N PRO A 155 -8.32 -6.26 -5.30
CA PRO A 155 -7.02 -6.77 -4.85
C PRO A 155 -6.84 -8.25 -5.12
N ARG A 156 -7.92 -9.04 -4.98
CA ARG A 156 -7.91 -10.48 -5.24
C ARG A 156 -7.73 -10.76 -6.74
N ILE A 157 -8.60 -10.20 -7.58
CA ILE A 157 -8.63 -10.52 -9.01
C ILE A 157 -7.44 -9.94 -9.78
N ALA A 158 -6.99 -8.74 -9.42
CA ALA A 158 -6.00 -8.00 -10.20
C ALA A 158 -4.56 -8.25 -9.73
N LEU A 159 -4.38 -8.75 -8.49
CA LEU A 159 -3.05 -8.91 -7.90
C LEU A 159 -2.86 -10.26 -7.21
N PHE A 160 -3.67 -10.61 -6.20
CA PHE A 160 -3.38 -11.78 -5.37
C PHE A 160 -3.55 -13.11 -6.10
N ASP A 161 -4.65 -13.31 -6.83
CA ASP A 161 -4.89 -14.54 -7.58
C ASP A 161 -3.86 -14.73 -8.70
N PRO A 162 -3.53 -13.71 -9.53
CA PRO A 162 -2.44 -13.81 -10.51
C PRO A 162 -1.11 -14.24 -9.90
N LEU A 163 -0.75 -13.71 -8.73
CA LEU A 163 0.51 -14.04 -8.04
C LEU A 163 0.44 -15.36 -7.26
N GLY A 164 -0.75 -15.94 -7.08
CA GLY A 164 -0.98 -17.12 -6.22
C GLY A 164 -0.85 -16.82 -4.72
N MET A 165 -1.13 -15.59 -4.29
CA MET A 165 -1.12 -15.17 -2.88
C MET A 165 -2.42 -15.58 -2.16
N GLN A 166 -2.65 -16.89 -2.04
CA GLN A 166 -3.93 -17.45 -1.59
C GLN A 166 -4.25 -17.16 -0.11
N SER A 167 -3.25 -16.82 0.71
CA SER A 167 -3.46 -16.47 2.12
C SER A 167 -3.69 -14.97 2.35
N ALA A 168 -3.60 -14.14 1.30
CA ALA A 168 -3.71 -12.70 1.40
C ALA A 168 -5.13 -12.25 1.78
N VAL A 169 -5.22 -11.46 2.86
CA VAL A 169 -6.44 -10.77 3.30
C VAL A 169 -6.07 -9.32 3.55
N LEU A 170 -6.61 -8.41 2.73
CA LEU A 170 -6.52 -6.97 2.95
C LEU A 170 -7.83 -6.53 3.62
N GLU A 171 -7.76 -5.98 4.83
CA GLU A 171 -8.94 -5.58 5.59
C GLU A 171 -9.36 -4.14 5.32
N THR A 172 -10.65 -3.85 5.52
CA THR A 172 -11.22 -2.50 5.38
C THR A 172 -11.44 -1.83 6.73
N ASP A 173 -11.55 -0.51 6.72
CA ASP A 173 -12.18 0.26 7.79
C ASP A 173 -13.71 0.05 7.79
N GLU A 174 -14.42 0.72 8.71
CA GLU A 174 -15.88 0.60 8.86
C GLU A 174 -16.65 1.16 7.65
N HIS A 175 -16.03 2.06 6.87
CA HIS A 175 -16.60 2.58 5.63
C HIS A 175 -16.37 1.67 4.41
N GLY A 176 -15.61 0.58 4.57
CA GLY A 176 -15.27 -0.33 3.50
C GLY A 176 -14.06 0.14 2.67
N THR A 177 -13.26 1.10 3.15
CA THR A 177 -11.97 1.42 2.54
C THR A 177 -10.94 0.41 2.95
N PHE A 178 -10.21 -0.19 2.02
CA PHE A 178 -9.05 -0.98 2.43
C PHE A 178 -8.03 -0.14 3.23
N VAL A 179 -7.60 -0.66 4.38
CA VAL A 179 -6.55 -0.06 5.22
C VAL A 179 -5.18 -0.37 4.61
N GLY A 180 -4.96 0.16 3.40
CA GLY A 180 -3.77 -0.04 2.57
C GLY A 180 -2.49 0.56 3.15
N SER A 181 -2.59 1.16 4.33
CA SER A 181 -1.46 1.58 5.14
C SER A 181 -0.86 0.44 5.98
N SER A 182 -1.67 -0.56 6.37
CA SER A 182 -1.34 -1.47 7.48
C SER A 182 -1.90 -2.90 7.40
N TYR A 183 -3.17 -3.10 7.05
CA TYR A 183 -3.90 -4.34 7.37
C TYR A 183 -3.95 -5.37 6.23
N LEU A 184 -2.79 -5.62 5.60
CA LEU A 184 -2.62 -6.83 4.80
C LEU A 184 -2.04 -7.94 5.66
N TYR A 185 -2.76 -9.05 5.73
CA TYR A 185 -2.30 -10.29 6.33
C TYR A 185 -1.96 -11.26 5.22
N ALA A 186 -0.77 -11.85 5.28
CA ALA A 186 -0.38 -12.91 4.35
C ALA A 186 0.69 -13.80 4.99
N THR A 187 0.78 -15.05 4.56
CA THR A 187 1.89 -15.92 4.97
C THR A 187 3.22 -15.35 4.50
N ALA A 188 4.31 -15.72 5.18
CA ALA A 188 5.66 -15.28 4.79
C ALA A 188 6.02 -15.70 3.35
N ARG A 189 5.46 -16.81 2.85
CA ARG A 189 5.64 -17.25 1.46
C ARG A 189 4.88 -16.37 0.46
N ASP A 190 3.69 -15.88 0.80
CA ASP A 190 2.95 -14.94 -0.05
C ASP A 190 3.61 -13.57 -0.09
N TRP A 191 4.15 -13.09 1.04
CA TRP A 191 5.02 -11.91 1.04
C TRP A 191 6.26 -12.10 0.16
N ALA A 192 6.87 -13.29 0.19
CA ALA A 192 8.00 -13.61 -0.68
C ALA A 192 7.62 -13.67 -2.17
N ARG A 193 6.40 -14.14 -2.51
CA ARG A 193 5.86 -14.08 -3.88
C ARG A 193 5.74 -12.64 -4.36
N PHE A 194 5.18 -11.75 -3.53
CA PHE A 194 5.09 -10.33 -3.85
C PHE A 194 6.48 -9.69 -4.04
N GLY A 195 7.44 -10.02 -3.18
CA GLY A 195 8.83 -9.58 -3.37
C GLY A 195 9.45 -10.07 -4.68
N GLN A 196 9.30 -11.35 -5.01
CA GLN A 196 9.77 -11.94 -6.27
C GLN A 196 9.08 -11.30 -7.49
N PHE A 197 7.80 -10.97 -7.39
CA PHE A 197 7.05 -10.25 -8.41
C PHE A 197 7.64 -8.87 -8.71
N LEU A 198 8.01 -8.10 -7.68
CA LEU A 198 8.69 -6.82 -7.86
C LEU A 198 10.11 -7.00 -8.42
N LEU A 199 10.82 -8.09 -8.11
CA LEU A 199 12.11 -8.42 -8.75
C LEU A 199 11.95 -8.70 -10.25
N GLN A 200 10.76 -9.09 -10.69
CA GLN A 200 10.41 -9.38 -12.09
C GLN A 200 9.70 -8.21 -12.79
N ASP A 201 9.90 -6.98 -12.32
CA ASP A 201 9.34 -5.74 -12.89
C ASP A 201 7.81 -5.79 -13.07
N GLY A 202 7.10 -6.45 -12.15
CA GLY A 202 5.64 -6.54 -12.23
C GLY A 202 5.13 -7.56 -13.25
N VAL A 203 5.98 -8.45 -13.74
CA VAL A 203 5.64 -9.59 -14.60
C VAL A 203 5.63 -10.88 -13.79
N TRP A 204 4.56 -11.67 -13.93
CA TRP A 204 4.41 -12.95 -13.25
C TRP A 204 4.00 -14.04 -14.24
N ASN A 205 4.79 -15.10 -14.35
CA ASN A 205 4.55 -16.20 -15.32
C ASN A 205 4.32 -15.72 -16.77
N GLY A 206 5.02 -14.68 -17.19
CA GLY A 206 4.88 -14.06 -18.53
C GLY A 206 3.69 -13.12 -18.68
N GLN A 207 2.82 -13.01 -17.67
CA GLN A 207 1.76 -12.02 -17.64
C GLN A 207 2.27 -10.74 -16.98
N GLU A 208 2.17 -9.63 -17.70
CA GLU A 208 2.36 -8.31 -17.12
C GLU A 208 1.16 -8.00 -16.20
N VAL A 209 1.39 -7.82 -14.90
CA VAL A 209 0.34 -7.43 -13.95
C VAL A 209 0.39 -5.92 -13.71
N LEU A 210 1.59 -5.33 -13.71
CA LEU A 210 1.78 -3.87 -13.66
C LEU A 210 2.10 -3.32 -15.06
N PRO A 211 1.96 -2.00 -15.27
CA PRO A 211 2.50 -1.35 -16.46
C PRO A 211 4.02 -1.52 -16.54
N ALA A 212 4.55 -1.67 -17.76
CA ALA A 212 6.01 -1.72 -17.96
C ALA A 212 6.69 -0.47 -17.38
N GLY A 213 7.79 -0.67 -16.65
CA GLY A 213 8.53 0.41 -15.99
C GLY A 213 7.89 0.96 -14.71
N PHE A 214 6.71 0.48 -14.29
CA PHE A 214 6.08 0.95 -13.05
C PHE A 214 6.92 0.61 -11.81
N VAL A 215 7.50 -0.59 -11.73
CA VAL A 215 8.35 -0.97 -10.59
C VAL A 215 9.67 -0.20 -10.60
N ALA A 216 10.22 0.11 -11.78
CA ALA A 216 11.37 1.00 -11.90
C ALA A 216 11.04 2.41 -11.38
N TRP A 217 9.89 2.97 -11.76
CA TRP A 217 9.39 4.25 -11.25
C TRP A 217 9.19 4.26 -9.73
N MET A 218 8.66 3.17 -9.16
CA MET A 218 8.54 3.02 -7.69
C MET A 218 9.89 3.09 -6.94
N ARG A 219 11.01 2.86 -7.63
CA ARG A 219 12.37 2.90 -7.06
C ARG A 219 13.10 4.20 -7.38
N GLU A 220 12.53 5.04 -8.23
CA GLU A 220 13.10 6.34 -8.57
C GLU A 220 13.01 7.26 -7.35
N ALA A 221 14.07 8.02 -7.10
CA ALA A 221 14.04 9.02 -6.04
C ALA A 221 13.03 10.11 -6.41
N ALA A 222 12.12 10.43 -5.49
CA ALA A 222 11.22 11.54 -5.67
C ALA A 222 11.99 12.86 -5.51
N THR A 223 11.50 13.95 -6.10
CA THR A 223 12.11 15.28 -5.91
C THR A 223 12.17 15.70 -4.44
N ALA A 224 11.25 15.17 -3.62
CA ALA A 224 11.10 15.47 -2.21
C ALA A 224 11.95 14.59 -1.26
N SER A 225 12.65 13.57 -1.78
CA SER A 225 13.42 12.57 -1.01
C SER A 225 14.91 12.85 -0.94
#